data_AF-A0A0G0BAR5-F1
#
_entry.id   AF-A0A0G0BAR5-F1
#
_cell.length_a   1.000
_cell.length_b   1.000
_cell.length_c   1.000
_cell.angle_alpha   90.00
_cell.angle_beta   90.00
_cell.angle_gamma   90.00
#
_symmetry.space_group_name_H-M   'P 1'
#
loop_
_entity.id
_entity.type
_entity.pdbx_description
1 polymer ?
#
loop_
_entity_poly.entity_id
_entity_poly.type
_entity_poly.pdbx_seq_one_letter_code
_entity_poly.pdbx_strand_id
1 'polypeptide(L)'
;MKKTEWILRDYLAGERTGLSIDRTLLSYIRTAMTTTIVGISLIKLFDESYLHFIGLLLIIFALGLIVIGFLRTKSQKLKLKEDFK
;
A
#
# COMPACT_ATOMS: atom_id res chain seq x y z
N MET A 1 -10.40 -39.16 9.39
CA MET A 1 -10.36 -37.78 9.92
C MET A 1 -9.46 -36.80 9.11
N LYS A 2 -8.86 -37.20 7.97
CA LYS A 2 -7.89 -36.35 7.24
C LYS A 2 -8.48 -35.19 6.42
N LYS A 3 -9.74 -35.27 5.97
CA LYS A 3 -10.31 -34.27 5.04
C LYS A 3 -10.38 -32.85 5.64
N THR A 4 -10.64 -32.76 6.95
CA THR A 4 -10.75 -31.49 7.67
C THR A 4 -9.40 -30.78 7.84
N GLU A 5 -8.32 -31.56 7.99
CA GLU A 5 -6.96 -31.03 8.17
C GLU A 5 -6.44 -30.33 6.90
N TRP A 6 -6.76 -30.88 5.72
CA TRP A 6 -6.41 -30.28 4.43
C TRP A 6 -7.19 -28.97 4.21
N ILE A 7 -8.50 -28.98 4.48
CA ILE A 7 -9.36 -27.78 4.36
C ILE A 7 -8.90 -26.67 5.33
N LEU A 8 -8.54 -27.01 6.56
CA LEU A 8 -8.09 -26.04 7.56
C LEU A 8 -6.74 -25.42 7.16
N ARG A 9 -5.82 -26.22 6.62
CA ARG A 9 -4.50 -25.74 6.19
C ARG A 9 -4.60 -24.77 5.04
N ASP A 10 -5.46 -25.04 4.06
CA ASP A 10 -5.65 -24.17 2.90
C ASP A 10 -6.34 -22.86 3.32
N TYR A 11 -7.33 -22.92 4.22
CA TYR A 11 -7.93 -21.72 4.82
C TYR A 11 -6.89 -20.86 5.55
N LEU A 12 -6.05 -21.47 6.39
CA LEU A 12 -5.00 -20.77 7.13
C LEU A 12 -3.89 -20.23 6.22
N ALA A 13 -3.65 -20.86 5.06
CA ALA A 13 -2.78 -20.33 4.03
C ALA A 13 -3.37 -19.06 3.39
N GLY A 14 -4.67 -19.07 3.06
CA GLY A 14 -5.40 -17.91 2.53
C GLY A 14 -5.34 -16.70 3.48
N GLU A 15 -5.64 -16.88 4.76
CA GLU A 15 -5.55 -15.83 5.78
C GLU A 15 -4.15 -15.19 5.86
N ARG A 16 -3.08 -16.01 5.83
CA ARG A 16 -1.70 -15.51 5.85
C ARG A 16 -1.36 -14.67 4.61
N THR A 17 -1.85 -15.09 3.44
CA THR A 17 -1.66 -14.33 2.20
C THR A 17 -2.45 -13.02 2.21
N GLY A 18 -3.68 -13.03 2.72
CA GLY A 18 -4.52 -11.84 2.88
C GLY A 18 -3.89 -10.81 3.82
N LEU A 19 -3.40 -11.26 4.98
CA LEU A 19 -2.71 -10.41 5.95
C LEU A 19 -1.44 -9.78 5.36
N SER A 20 -0.70 -10.53 4.53
CA SER A 20 0.47 -9.99 3.84
C SER A 20 0.11 -8.92 2.82
N ILE A 21 -1.01 -9.05 2.10
CA ILE A 21 -1.50 -8.04 1.15
C ILE A 21 -1.92 -6.76 1.88
N ASP A 22 -2.62 -6.88 3.01
CA ASP A 22 -2.99 -5.72 3.83
C ASP A 22 -1.78 -5.00 4.40
N ARG A 23 -0.75 -5.75 4.81
CA ARG A 23 0.55 -5.18 5.18
C ARG A 23 1.18 -4.39 4.03
N THR A 24 1.13 -4.91 2.80
CA THR A 24 1.65 -4.20 1.63
C THR A 24 0.90 -2.89 1.40
N LEU A 25 -0.44 -2.87 1.53
CA LEU A 25 -1.23 -1.64 1.45
C LEU A 25 -0.81 -0.62 2.51
N LEU A 26 -0.66 -1.05 3.76
CA LEU A 26 -0.22 -0.18 4.86
C LEU A 26 1.19 0.38 4.62
N SER A 27 2.07 -0.38 3.95
CA SER A 27 3.39 0.11 3.55
C SER A 27 3.29 1.23 2.50
N TYR A 28 2.42 1.09 1.50
CA TYR A 28 2.18 2.15 0.51
C TYR A 28 1.63 3.42 1.17
N ILE A 29 0.65 3.27 2.07
CA ILE A 29 0.08 4.38 2.84
C ILE A 29 1.17 5.08 3.66
N ARG A 30 2.00 4.32 4.37
CA ARG A 30 3.12 4.87 5.15
C ARG A 30 4.05 5.69 4.26
N THR A 31 4.48 5.14 3.12
CA THR A 31 5.40 5.86 2.21
C THR A 31 4.77 7.12 1.62
N ALA A 32 3.46 7.11 1.37
CA ALA A 32 2.75 8.30 0.91
C ALA A 32 2.69 9.37 2.02
N MET A 33 2.34 8.97 3.24
CA MET A 33 2.29 9.88 4.39
C MET A 33 3.65 10.54 4.65
N THR A 34 4.73 9.75 4.69
CA THR A 34 6.08 10.29 4.92
C THR A 34 6.50 11.22 3.79
N THR A 35 6.24 10.86 2.53
CA THR A 35 6.56 11.70 1.38
C THR A 35 5.79 13.01 1.42
N THR A 36 4.50 12.98 1.78
CA THR A 36 3.69 14.20 1.95
C THR A 36 4.25 15.09 3.07
N ILE A 37 4.61 14.51 4.22
CA ILE A 37 5.20 15.28 5.34
C ILE A 37 6.51 15.94 4.91
N VAL A 38 7.37 15.20 4.19
CA VAL A 38 8.63 15.73 3.65
C VAL A 38 8.36 16.85 2.65
N GLY A 39 7.42 16.66 1.71
CA GLY A 39 7.05 17.67 0.73
C GLY A 39 6.52 18.96 1.37
N ILE A 40 5.63 18.85 2.36
CA ILE A 40 5.11 20.00 3.12
C ILE A 40 6.23 20.68 3.93
N SER A 41 7.08 19.89 4.57
CA SER A 41 8.21 20.41 5.34
C SER A 41 9.16 21.20 4.43
N LEU A 42 9.43 20.71 3.22
CA LEU A 42 10.31 21.39 2.27
C LEU A 42 9.74 22.75 1.82
N ILE A 43 8.43 22.83 1.57
CA ILE A 43 7.75 24.09 1.21
C ILE A 43 7.76 25.08 2.38
N LYS A 44 7.58 24.59 3.61
CA LYS A 44 7.45 25.47 4.77
C LYS A 44 8.79 25.94 5.35
N LEU A 45 9.85 25.15 5.18
CA LEU A 45 11.15 25.41 5.79
C LEU A 45 12.07 26.25 4.89
N PHE A 46 11.80 26.31 3.59
CA PHE A 46 12.61 27.02 2.61
C PHE A 46 11.74 27.94 1.74
N ASP A 47 12.11 29.22 1.68
CA ASP A 47 11.38 30.26 0.92
C ASP A 47 11.86 30.36 -0.55
N GLU A 48 12.63 29.38 -1.00
CA GLU A 48 13.20 29.33 -2.34
C GLU A 48 12.18 28.81 -3.34
N SER A 49 11.97 29.56 -4.42
CA SER A 49 10.95 29.25 -5.43
C SER A 49 11.13 27.87 -6.10
N TYR A 50 12.36 27.35 -6.16
CA TYR A 50 12.67 26.02 -6.67
C TYR A 50 12.18 24.90 -5.73
N LEU A 51 12.31 25.10 -4.42
CA LEU A 51 11.92 24.11 -3.41
C LEU A 51 10.40 23.98 -3.30
N HIS A 52 9.66 25.07 -3.55
CA HIS A 52 8.21 25.04 -3.68
C HIS A 52 7.75 24.13 -4.82
N PHE A 53 8.40 24.21 -5.99
CA PHE A 53 8.08 23.36 -7.14
C PHE A 53 8.35 21.88 -6.84
N ILE A 54 9.49 21.57 -6.22
CA ILE A 54 9.83 20.20 -5.80
C ILE A 54 8.84 19.67 -4.77
N GLY A 55 8.47 20.47 -3.77
CA GLY A 55 7.51 20.08 -2.74
C GLY A 55 6.15 19.74 -3.34
N LEU A 56 5.67 20.54 -4.30
CA LEU A 56 4.43 20.25 -5.05
C LEU A 56 4.55 18.92 -5.81
N LEU A 57 5.68 18.68 -6.48
CA LEU A 57 5.94 17.46 -7.24
C LEU A 57 5.96 16.22 -6.32
N LEU A 58 6.54 16.35 -5.12
CA LEU A 58 6.50 15.32 -4.08
C LEU A 58 5.08 14.98 -3.62
N ILE A 59 4.22 15.99 -3.45
CA ILE A 59 2.82 15.78 -3.03
C ILE A 59 2.04 15.04 -4.12
N ILE A 60 2.24 15.41 -5.39
CA ILE A 60 1.63 14.69 -6.53
C ILE A 60 2.12 13.24 -6.56
N PHE A 61 3.42 13.03 -6.36
CA PHE A 61 4.00 11.69 -6.31
C PHE A 61 3.44 10.84 -5.15
N ALA A 62 3.28 11.45 -3.97
CA ALA A 62 2.66 10.80 -2.81
C ALA A 62 1.21 10.37 -3.11
N LEU A 63 0.45 11.21 -3.81
CA LEU A 63 -0.90 10.85 -4.27
C LEU A 63 -0.86 9.63 -5.21
N GLY A 64 0.09 9.61 -6.15
CA GLY A 64 0.32 8.48 -7.05
C GLY A 64 0.63 7.16 -6.31
N LEU A 65 1.45 7.21 -5.26
CA LEU A 65 1.77 6.03 -4.43
C LEU A 65 0.53 5.44 -3.76
N ILE A 66 -0.41 6.26 -3.29
CA ILE A 66 -1.67 5.79 -2.70
C ILE A 66 -2.52 5.07 -3.75
N VAL A 67 -2.65 5.65 -4.94
CA VAL A 67 -3.42 5.07 -6.04
C VAL A 67 -2.82 3.73 -6.47
N ILE A 68 -1.51 3.67 -6.69
CA ILE A 68 -0.80 2.44 -7.05
C ILE A 68 -0.98 1.37 -5.97
N GLY A 69 -0.80 1.74 -4.70
CA GLY A 69 -0.97 0.84 -3.56
C GLY A 69 -2.38 0.25 -3.51
N PHE A 70 -3.40 1.07 -3.72
CA PHE A 70 -4.79 0.63 -3.71
C PHE A 70 -5.12 -0.30 -4.89
N LEU A 71 -4.72 0.07 -6.11
CA LEU A 71 -4.94 -0.73 -7.32
C LEU A 71 -4.26 -2.10 -7.20
N ARG A 72 -3.01 -2.13 -6.74
CA ARG A 72 -2.25 -3.37 -6.60
C ARG A 72 -2.86 -4.26 -5.53
N THR A 73 -3.17 -3.74 -4.35
CA THR A 73 -3.79 -4.49 -3.26
C THR A 73 -5.14 -5.08 -3.67
N LYS A 74 -5.98 -4.29 -4.36
CA LYS A 74 -7.28 -4.77 -4.87
C LYS A 74 -7.10 -5.92 -5.86
N SER A 75 -6.18 -5.80 -6.81
CA SER A 75 -5.89 -6.86 -7.78
C SER A 75 -5.38 -8.14 -7.10
N GLN A 76 -4.51 -8.03 -6.10
CA GLN A 76 -4.01 -9.21 -5.38
C GLN A 76 -5.10 -9.88 -4.54
N LYS A 77 -5.96 -9.10 -3.85
CA LYS A 77 -7.10 -9.65 -3.09
C LYS A 77 -8.10 -10.38 -3.98
N LEU A 78 -8.32 -9.89 -5.20
CA LEU A 78 -9.21 -10.55 -6.15
C LEU A 78 -8.67 -11.93 -6.56
N LYS A 79 -7.38 -12.00 -6.91
CA LYS A 79 -6.72 -13.28 -7.24
C LYS A 79 -6.80 -14.30 -6.11
N LEU A 80 -6.53 -13.87 -4.87
CA LEU A 80 -6.69 -14.76 -3.71
C LEU A 80 -8.12 -15.29 -3.58
N LYS A 81 -9.14 -14.46 -3.80
CA LYS A 81 -10.53 -14.93 -3.74
C LYS A 81 -10.87 -15.94 -4.84
N GLU A 82 -10.22 -15.85 -5.99
CA GLU A 82 -10.39 -16.82 -7.08
C GLU A 82 -9.68 -18.15 -6.77
N ASP A 83 -8.49 -18.10 -6.16
CA ASP A 83 -7.70 -19.30 -5.82
C ASP A 83 -8.32 -20.16 -4.70
N PHE A 84 -9.13 -19.55 -3.82
CA PHE A 84 -9.76 -20.22 -2.66
C PHE A 84 -11.28 -20.43 -2.82
N LYS A 85 -11.84 -20.24 -4.03
CA LYS A 85 -13.24 -20.53 -4.35
C LYS A 85 -13.43 -21.99 -4.78
#